data_AF-A0A937RD83-F1
#
_entry.id   AF-A0A937RD83-F1
#
_cell.length_a   1.000
_cell.length_b   1.000
_cell.length_c   1.000
_cell.angle_alpha   90.00
_cell.angle_beta   90.00
_cell.angle_gamma   90.00
#
_symmetry.space_group_name_H-M   'P 1'
#
loop_
_entity.id
_entity.type
_entity.pdbx_description
1 polymer ?
#
loop_
_entity_poly.entity_id
_entity_poly.type
_entity_poly.pdbx_seq_one_letter_code
_entity_poly.pdbx_strand_id
1 'polypeptide(L)'
;MEPLFITSSTVTQLLRQLPEGDVFAIVADSRSRDVELLPEEFAGEVDLTCVRPPSSPRSVLFPMREVVVGAEAEGADEQRSATLVGVRACDLRALRVLDQVLLAGEFRDPFYASRREHTLIISVDCVMAAEECFCTRVEGMPHPNGSEPVS
;
A
#
# COMPACT_ATOMS: atom_id res chain seq x y z
N MET A 1 -20.17 -11.68 -10.06
CA MET A 1 -18.78 -12.14 -9.95
C MET A 1 -18.78 -13.23 -8.91
N GLU A 2 -18.36 -14.44 -9.26
CA GLU A 2 -18.31 -15.55 -8.29
C GLU A 2 -17.11 -15.33 -7.36
N PRO A 3 -17.28 -15.48 -6.04
CA PRO A 3 -16.18 -15.32 -5.10
C PRO A 3 -15.18 -16.46 -5.26
N LEU A 4 -13.91 -16.10 -5.47
CA LEU A 4 -12.79 -17.03 -5.45
C LEU A 4 -12.17 -17.04 -4.06
N PHE A 5 -11.94 -18.24 -3.51
CA PHE A 5 -11.36 -18.42 -2.18
C PHE A 5 -9.93 -18.96 -2.33
N ILE A 6 -8.99 -18.32 -1.63
CA ILE A 6 -7.59 -18.76 -1.52
C ILE A 6 -7.18 -18.80 -0.05
N THR A 7 -6.26 -19.68 0.31
CA THR A 7 -5.70 -19.75 1.68
C THR A 7 -4.58 -18.73 1.86
N SER A 8 -4.29 -18.32 3.10
CA SER A 8 -3.20 -17.38 3.40
C SER A 8 -1.85 -17.87 2.87
N SER A 9 -1.59 -19.18 2.94
CA SER A 9 -0.39 -19.81 2.37
C SER A 9 -0.26 -19.64 0.85
N THR A 10 -1.39 -19.64 0.12
CA THR A 10 -1.41 -19.42 -1.33
C THR A 10 -1.23 -17.95 -1.68
N VAL A 11 -1.64 -17.01 -0.81
CA VAL A 11 -1.44 -15.57 -1.05
C VAL A 11 0.04 -15.26 -1.23
N THR A 12 0.91 -15.72 -0.32
CA THR A 12 2.36 -15.48 -0.44
C THR A 12 2.93 -16.02 -1.75
N GLN A 13 2.46 -17.18 -2.21
CA GLN A 13 2.87 -17.74 -3.50
C GLN A 13 2.38 -16.89 -4.68
N LEU A 14 1.17 -16.33 -4.60
CA LEU A 14 0.60 -15.46 -5.64
C LEU A 14 1.32 -14.11 -5.70
N LEU A 15 1.72 -13.55 -4.56
CA LEU A 15 2.52 -12.32 -4.51
C LEU A 15 3.87 -12.47 -5.23
N ARG A 16 4.45 -13.68 -5.23
CA ARG A 16 5.68 -13.98 -5.99
C ARG A 16 5.48 -14.07 -7.51
N GLN A 17 4.24 -14.14 -7.98
CA GLN A 17 3.91 -14.18 -9.41
C GLN A 17 3.56 -12.80 -9.97
N LEU A 18 3.60 -11.77 -9.11
CA LEU A 18 3.39 -10.40 -9.55
C LEU A 18 4.52 -9.96 -10.49
N PRO A 19 4.25 -8.98 -11.38
CA PRO A 19 5.27 -8.43 -12.28
C PRO A 19 6.49 -7.93 -11.49
N GLU A 20 7.64 -7.87 -12.17
CA GLU A 20 8.89 -7.38 -11.59
C GLU A 20 8.70 -6.03 -10.88
N GLY A 21 9.31 -5.88 -9.71
CA GLY A 21 9.16 -4.70 -8.86
C GLY A 21 9.36 -5.00 -7.36
N ASP A 22 9.47 -3.94 -6.57
CA ASP A 22 9.60 -4.01 -5.12
C ASP A 22 8.22 -4.30 -4.49
N VAL A 23 8.10 -5.41 -3.77
CA VAL A 23 6.84 -5.78 -3.07
C VAL A 23 6.94 -5.36 -1.61
N PHE A 24 6.04 -4.49 -1.17
CA PHE A 24 5.91 -4.08 0.22
C PHE A 24 4.67 -4.72 0.83
N ALA A 25 4.82 -5.32 2.00
CA ALA A 25 3.70 -5.95 2.71
C ALA A 25 3.85 -5.80 4.22
N ILE A 26 2.75 -6.02 4.94
CA ILE A 26 2.83 -6.10 6.41
C ILE A 26 3.41 -7.47 6.77
N VAL A 27 4.57 -7.47 7.41
CA VAL A 27 5.23 -8.70 7.89
C VAL A 27 5.09 -8.77 9.40
N ALA A 28 4.77 -9.95 9.93
CA ALA A 28 4.83 -10.19 11.36
C ALA A 28 6.22 -10.69 11.76
N ASP A 29 7.03 -9.83 12.38
CA ASP A 29 8.22 -10.25 13.14
C ASP A 29 7.88 -10.33 14.64
N SER A 30 8.73 -11.02 15.39
CA SER A 30 8.73 -11.16 16.84
C SER A 30 8.62 -9.84 17.62
N ARG A 31 8.93 -8.69 17.01
CA ARG A 31 8.97 -7.36 17.65
C ARG A 31 7.95 -6.35 17.13
N SER A 32 7.55 -6.44 15.87
CA SER A 32 6.67 -5.46 15.24
C SER A 32 5.97 -6.05 14.03
N ARG A 33 4.79 -5.49 13.71
CA ARG A 33 4.07 -5.77 12.48
C ARG A 33 4.04 -4.50 11.66
N ASP A 34 4.97 -4.34 10.73
CA ASP A 34 5.09 -3.10 9.97
C ASP A 34 5.16 -3.34 8.46
N VAL A 35 4.98 -2.27 7.69
CA VAL A 35 5.11 -2.29 6.24
C VAL A 35 6.59 -2.40 5.88
N GLU A 36 6.97 -3.54 5.30
CA GLU A 36 8.36 -3.85 4.97
C GLU A 36 8.50 -4.29 3.51
N LEU A 37 9.68 -4.03 2.94
CA LEU A 37 10.07 -4.57 1.64
C LEU A 37 10.29 -6.08 1.76
N LEU A 38 9.58 -6.86 0.97
CA LEU A 38 9.75 -8.30 0.87
C LEU A 38 10.95 -8.60 -0.04
N PRO A 39 12.04 -9.18 0.49
CA PRO A 39 13.14 -9.65 -0.36
C PRO A 39 12.66 -10.79 -1.27
N GLU A 40 13.33 -11.00 -2.41
CA GLU A 40 13.00 -12.07 -3.35
C GLU A 40 12.94 -13.46 -2.68
N GLU A 41 13.80 -13.68 -1.69
CA GLU A 41 13.91 -14.92 -0.92
C GLU A 41 13.07 -14.95 0.37
N PHE A 42 12.07 -14.07 0.52
CA PHE A 42 11.24 -14.02 1.73
C PHE A 42 10.49 -15.34 1.98
N ALA A 43 10.83 -15.99 3.09
CA ALA A 43 10.21 -17.25 3.55
C ALA A 43 9.21 -17.07 4.70
N GLY A 44 8.95 -15.83 5.13
CA GLY A 44 8.02 -15.53 6.21
C GLY A 44 6.55 -15.48 5.75
N GLU A 45 5.65 -15.20 6.69
CA GLU A 45 4.23 -15.00 6.42
C GLU A 45 3.89 -13.51 6.35
N VAL A 46 3.07 -13.13 5.36
CA VAL A 46 2.50 -11.79 5.26
C VAL A 46 1.27 -11.72 6.18
N ASP A 47 1.27 -10.77 7.11
CA ASP A 47 0.18 -10.57 8.06
C ASP A 47 -0.91 -9.66 7.47
N LEU A 48 -1.88 -10.26 6.81
CA LEU A 48 -3.07 -9.57 6.31
C LEU A 48 -4.10 -9.25 7.40
N THR A 49 -3.91 -9.72 8.63
CA THR A 49 -4.84 -9.56 9.76
C THR A 49 -4.49 -8.40 10.68
N CYS A 50 -3.27 -7.85 10.57
CA CYS A 50 -2.82 -6.71 11.36
C CYS A 50 -3.76 -5.50 11.19
N VAL A 51 -4.50 -5.15 12.24
CA VAL A 51 -5.49 -4.04 12.19
C VAL A 51 -4.82 -2.70 11.89
N ARG A 52 -3.63 -2.45 12.43
CA ARG A 52 -2.91 -1.19 12.27
C ARG A 52 -1.39 -1.40 12.35
N PRO A 53 -0.66 -1.34 11.23
CA PRO A 53 0.80 -1.25 11.26
C PRO A 53 1.23 0.12 11.83
N PRO A 54 2.40 0.22 12.50
CA PRO A 54 2.95 1.49 12.95
C PRO A 54 3.20 2.48 11.81
N SER A 55 3.71 2.02 10.67
CA SER A 55 3.97 2.83 9.50
C SER A 55 2.80 2.77 8.51
N SER A 56 2.47 3.92 7.93
CA SER A 56 1.49 3.98 6.83
C SER A 56 2.16 3.62 5.50
N PRO A 57 1.45 2.96 4.56
CA PRO A 57 1.94 2.71 3.20
C PRO A 57 2.35 3.99 2.44
N ARG A 58 1.94 5.17 2.91
CA ARG A 58 2.42 6.47 2.38
C ARG A 58 3.94 6.56 2.38
N SER A 59 4.66 5.91 3.31
CA SER A 59 6.13 5.96 3.37
C SER A 59 6.80 5.39 2.11
N VAL A 60 6.12 4.54 1.35
CA VAL A 60 6.62 3.98 0.08
C VAL A 60 6.48 4.99 -1.06
N LEU A 61 5.38 5.74 -1.10
CA LEU A 61 5.18 6.80 -2.11
C LEU A 61 5.95 8.09 -1.77
N PHE A 62 6.21 8.31 -0.48
CA PHE A 62 6.94 9.44 0.08
C PHE A 62 8.02 8.95 1.05
N PRO A 63 9.17 8.48 0.53
CA PRO A 63 10.27 8.08 1.37
C PRO A 63 10.82 9.30 2.13
N MET A 64 11.31 9.06 3.35
CA MET A 64 11.89 10.12 4.20
C MET A 64 13.12 10.81 3.59
N ARG A 65 13.76 10.18 2.61
CA ARG A 65 14.93 10.70 1.91
C ARG A 65 14.76 10.47 0.43
N GLU A 66 15.03 11.49 -0.36
CA GLU A 66 15.02 11.43 -1.81
C GLU A 66 16.34 11.94 -2.36
N VAL A 67 16.82 11.31 -3.43
CA VAL A 67 17.98 11.78 -4.16
C VAL A 67 17.50 12.88 -5.11
N VAL A 68 17.83 14.13 -4.80
CA VAL A 68 17.40 15.30 -5.57
C VAL A 68 18.44 15.69 -6.64
N VAL A 69 19.70 15.27 -6.47
CA VAL A 69 20.81 15.56 -7.38
C VAL A 69 21.74 14.34 -7.49
N GLY A 70 21.95 13.84 -8.70
CA GLY A 70 22.83 12.72 -9.06
C GLY A 70 23.06 12.70 -10.57
N ALA A 71 24.07 11.96 -11.07
CA ALA A 71 24.46 11.95 -12.50
C ALA A 71 23.39 11.36 -13.46
N GLU A 72 22.24 10.94 -12.93
CA GLU A 72 21.05 10.47 -13.64
C GLU A 72 19.85 11.42 -13.39
N ALA A 73 20.12 12.69 -13.09
CA ALA A 73 19.10 13.73 -12.93
C ALA A 73 18.58 14.23 -14.30
N GLU A 74 18.00 13.33 -15.07
CA GLU A 74 17.11 13.66 -16.18
C GLU A 74 15.78 12.92 -15.97
N GLY A 75 14.87 13.57 -15.22
CA GLY A 75 13.43 13.29 -15.22
C GLY A 75 13.00 11.88 -14.81
N ALA A 76 12.46 11.75 -13.58
CA ALA A 76 11.84 10.52 -13.12
C ALA A 76 12.75 9.30 -13.33
N ASP A 77 13.77 9.19 -12.47
CA ASP A 77 14.52 7.95 -12.22
C ASP A 77 13.62 6.75 -12.47
N GLU A 78 14.06 5.78 -13.28
CA GLU A 78 13.31 4.59 -13.71
C GLU A 78 12.74 3.90 -12.47
N GLN A 79 11.59 4.38 -12.04
CA GLN A 79 11.16 4.17 -10.68
C GLN A 79 10.65 2.75 -10.64
N ARG A 80 11.40 1.88 -9.94
CA ARG A 80 11.02 0.47 -9.79
C ARG A 80 9.55 0.41 -9.43
N SER A 81 8.81 -0.39 -10.20
CA SER A 81 7.41 -0.71 -9.92
C SER A 81 7.30 -1.17 -8.48
N ALA A 82 6.32 -0.63 -7.76
CA ALA A 82 6.06 -1.02 -6.37
C ALA A 82 4.73 -1.75 -6.28
N THR A 83 4.65 -2.79 -5.47
CA THR A 83 3.37 -3.39 -5.07
C THR A 83 3.18 -3.18 -3.58
N LEU A 84 2.10 -2.50 -3.19
CA LEU A 84 1.68 -2.39 -1.80
C LEU A 84 0.62 -3.44 -1.49
N VAL A 85 0.92 -4.34 -0.55
CA VAL A 85 0.01 -5.38 -0.09
C VAL A 85 -0.39 -5.12 1.35
N GLY A 86 -1.66 -5.31 1.68
CA GLY A 86 -2.12 -5.10 3.05
C GLY A 86 -2.77 -3.74 3.30
N VAL A 87 -2.96 -2.93 2.25
CA VAL A 87 -3.43 -1.54 2.37
C VAL A 87 -4.87 -1.50 2.87
N ARG A 88 -5.14 -0.74 3.94
CA ARG A 88 -6.47 -0.64 4.55
C ARG A 88 -7.31 0.45 3.86
N ALA A 89 -8.63 0.37 4.03
CA ALA A 89 -9.55 1.38 3.51
C ALA A 89 -9.22 2.82 3.96
N CYS A 90 -8.71 2.98 5.19
CA CYS A 90 -8.26 4.28 5.68
C CYS A 90 -7.00 4.80 4.96
N ASP A 91 -6.06 3.91 4.64
CA ASP A 91 -4.88 4.27 3.85
C ASP A 91 -5.28 4.63 2.43
N LEU A 92 -6.19 3.87 1.80
CA LEU A 92 -6.74 4.21 0.48
C LEU A 92 -7.38 5.60 0.47
N ARG A 93 -8.16 5.93 1.51
CA ARG A 93 -8.76 7.27 1.64
C ARG A 93 -7.68 8.34 1.80
N ALA A 94 -6.63 8.08 2.58
CA ALA A 94 -5.49 9.00 2.71
C ALA A 94 -4.78 9.19 1.36
N LEU A 95 -4.57 8.13 0.58
CA LEU A 95 -3.99 8.20 -0.76
C LEU A 95 -4.86 9.05 -1.71
N ARG A 96 -6.19 8.91 -1.67
CA ARG A 96 -7.09 9.78 -2.47
C ARG A 96 -6.95 11.26 -2.12
N VAL A 97 -6.76 11.59 -0.83
CA VAL A 97 -6.50 12.97 -0.41
C VAL A 97 -5.17 13.47 -0.96
N LEU A 98 -4.14 12.62 -0.97
CA LEU A 98 -2.84 12.96 -1.56
C LEU A 98 -2.93 13.16 -3.07
N ASP A 99 -3.67 12.31 -3.78
CA ASP A 99 -3.94 12.45 -5.21
C ASP A 99 -4.59 13.82 -5.50
N GLN A 100 -5.54 14.27 -4.66
CA GLN A 100 -6.13 15.60 -4.80
C GLN A 100 -5.12 16.73 -4.59
N VAL A 101 -4.30 16.64 -3.54
CA VAL A 101 -3.35 17.72 -3.19
C VAL A 101 -2.20 17.82 -4.20
N LEU A 102 -1.74 16.69 -4.75
CA LEU A 102 -0.48 16.60 -5.48
C LEU A 102 -0.65 16.39 -6.99
N LEU A 103 -1.83 15.96 -7.45
CA LEU A 103 -2.09 15.66 -8.87
C LEU A 103 -3.24 16.46 -9.47
N ALA A 104 -4.21 16.92 -8.67
CA ALA A 104 -5.41 17.60 -9.18
C ALA A 104 -5.27 19.14 -9.29
N GLY A 105 -4.22 19.72 -8.72
CA GLY A 105 -3.93 21.16 -8.78
C GLY A 105 -3.29 21.62 -10.10
N GLU A 106 -3.02 22.93 -10.20
CA GLU A 106 -2.33 23.53 -11.35
C GLU A 106 -0.89 23.02 -11.49
N PHE A 107 -0.24 22.76 -10.36
CA PHE A 107 1.08 22.14 -10.31
C PHE A 107 0.96 20.68 -9.88
N ARG A 108 1.46 19.78 -10.73
CA ARG A 108 1.53 18.34 -10.45
C ARG A 108 2.91 17.99 -9.94
N ASP A 109 3.00 17.29 -8.81
CA ASP A 109 4.27 16.78 -8.32
C ASP A 109 4.75 15.62 -9.22
N PRO A 110 5.86 15.76 -9.96
CA PRO A 110 6.28 14.76 -10.95
C PRO A 110 6.80 13.47 -10.30
N PHE A 111 7.40 13.56 -9.10
CA PHE A 111 7.93 12.38 -8.40
C PHE A 111 6.79 11.54 -7.83
N TYR A 112 5.80 12.20 -7.23
CA TYR A 112 4.60 11.53 -6.75
C TYR A 112 3.79 10.93 -7.90
N ALA A 113 3.59 11.68 -8.99
CA ALA A 113 2.85 11.20 -10.16
C ALA A 113 3.49 9.92 -10.71
N SER A 114 4.80 9.94 -10.94
CA SER A 114 5.53 8.77 -11.43
C SER A 114 5.41 7.58 -10.48
N ARG A 115 5.65 7.74 -9.17
CA ARG A 115 5.51 6.64 -8.20
C ARG A 115 4.08 6.10 -8.15
N ARG A 116 3.09 6.98 -8.16
CA ARG A 116 1.67 6.63 -8.07
C ARG A 116 1.20 5.85 -9.29
N GLU A 117 1.71 6.16 -10.47
CA GLU A 117 1.44 5.48 -11.75
C GLU A 117 2.11 4.09 -11.80
N HIS A 118 3.29 3.94 -11.19
CA HIS A 118 4.04 2.68 -11.12
C HIS A 118 3.78 1.85 -9.85
N THR A 119 2.74 2.18 -9.07
CA THR A 119 2.38 1.45 -7.84
C THR A 119 1.09 0.65 -8.01
N LEU A 120 1.19 -0.67 -7.89
CA LEU A 120 0.05 -1.56 -7.71
C LEU A 120 -0.37 -1.59 -6.23
N ILE A 121 -1.66 -1.46 -5.96
CA ILE A 121 -2.20 -1.52 -4.59
C ILE A 121 -3.14 -2.72 -4.46
N ILE A 122 -2.79 -3.63 -3.57
CA ILE A 122 -3.61 -4.78 -3.15
C ILE A 122 -4.14 -4.47 -1.75
N SER A 123 -5.40 -4.03 -1.70
CA SER A 123 -6.07 -3.69 -0.45
C SER A 123 -6.71 -4.90 0.20
N VAL A 124 -6.89 -4.81 1.52
CA VAL A 124 -7.52 -5.84 2.34
C VAL A 124 -8.43 -5.20 3.38
N ASP A 125 -9.59 -5.80 3.55
CA ASP A 125 -10.54 -5.38 4.58
C ASP A 125 -9.98 -5.64 5.97
N CYS A 126 -10.36 -4.80 6.93
CA CYS A 126 -10.04 -5.08 8.31
C CYS A 126 -10.93 -6.24 8.80
N VAL A 127 -10.32 -7.29 9.35
CA VAL A 127 -11.04 -8.40 10.00
C VAL A 127 -11.88 -7.89 11.19
N MET A 128 -11.37 -6.86 11.87
CA MET A 128 -12.06 -6.15 12.94
C MET A 128 -11.62 -4.69 13.00
N ALA A 129 -12.50 -3.82 13.49
CA ALA A 129 -12.16 -2.45 13.85
C ALA A 129 -11.97 -2.35 15.37
N ALA A 130 -10.79 -1.93 15.82
CA ALA A 130 -10.55 -1.65 17.23
C ALA A 130 -11.27 -0.37 17.68
N GLU A 131 -11.52 -0.22 18.97
CA GLU A 131 -12.21 0.95 19.55
C GLU A 131 -11.45 2.26 19.27
N GLU A 132 -10.13 2.20 19.11
CA GLU A 132 -9.27 3.35 18.84
C GLU A 132 -8.99 3.55 17.34
N CYS A 133 -9.62 2.78 16.44
CA CYS A 133 -9.44 2.98 15.02
C CYS A 133 -9.91 4.38 14.59
N PHE A 134 -9.04 5.12 13.91
CA PHE A 134 -9.34 6.46 13.45
C PHE A 134 -10.49 6.47 12.43
N CYS A 135 -10.54 5.50 11.52
CA CYS A 135 -11.53 5.45 10.45
C CYS A 135 -12.97 5.45 10.97
N THR A 136 -13.28 4.64 11.99
CA THR A 136 -14.62 4.58 12.58
C THR A 136 -15.00 5.88 13.29
N ARG A 137 -14.01 6.63 13.80
CA ARG A 137 -14.24 7.95 14.42
C ARG A 137 -14.53 9.08 13.43
N VAL A 138 -14.10 8.93 12.17
CA VAL A 138 -14.35 9.90 11.10
C VAL A 138 -15.36 9.38 10.08
N GLU A 139 -16.28 8.53 10.55
CA GLU A 139 -17.39 7.97 9.75
C GLU A 139 -16.91 7.22 8.50
N GLY A 140 -15.67 6.73 8.52
CA GLY A 140 -15.13 5.81 7.52
C GLY A 140 -15.51 4.36 7.82
N MET A 141 -15.39 3.50 6.81
CA MET A 141 -15.75 2.09 6.91
C MET A 141 -14.52 1.19 6.82
N PRO A 142 -14.41 0.15 7.67
CA PRO A 142 -13.28 -0.80 7.67
C PRO A 142 -13.33 -1.83 6.52
N HIS A 143 -14.50 -1.98 5.89
CA HIS A 143 -14.78 -2.86 4.77
C HIS A 143 -15.85 -2.20 3.88
N PRO A 144 -15.98 -2.58 2.59
CA PRO A 144 -17.03 -2.07 1.73
C PRO A 144 -18.41 -2.53 2.21
N ASN A 145 -19.39 -1.62 2.21
CA ASN A 145 -20.77 -1.90 2.61
C ASN A 145 -21.66 -2.21 1.39
N GLY A 146 -21.22 -3.05 0.46
CA GLY A 146 -22.04 -3.63 -0.64
C GLY A 146 -22.82 -2.68 -1.57
N SER A 147 -22.81 -1.38 -1.33
CA SER A 147 -23.70 -0.36 -1.90
C SER A 147 -22.93 0.82 -2.50
N GLU A 148 -21.65 0.97 -2.17
CA GLU A 148 -20.75 1.90 -2.85
C GLU A 148 -19.84 1.15 -3.82
N PRO A 149 -19.73 1.61 -5.08
CA PRO A 149 -18.80 1.02 -6.03
C PRO A 149 -17.36 1.23 -5.55
N VAL A 150 -16.58 0.16 -5.58
CA VAL A 150 -15.12 0.22 -5.43
C VAL A 150 -14.60 1.02 -6.63
N SER A 151 -14.33 2.32 -6.39
CA SER A 151 -13.88 3.30 -7.38
C SER A 151 -12.38 3.50 -7.27
#